data_AF-A0A2K0URD3-F1
#
_entry.id   AF-A0A2K0URD3-F1
#
_cell.length_a   1.000
_cell.length_b   1.000
_cell.length_c   1.000
_cell.angle_alpha   90.00
_cell.angle_beta   90.00
_cell.angle_gamma   90.00
#
_symmetry.space_group_name_H-M   'P 1'
#
loop_
_entity.id
_entity.type
_entity.pdbx_description
1 polymer ?
#
loop_
_entity_poly.entity_id
_entity_poly.type
_entity_poly.pdbx_seq_one_letter_code
_entity_poly.pdbx_strand_id
1 'polypeptide(L)'
;MRRNGFRDLLGKIEQQKRRKEQTAQAQIAKLKAEVRARDSEIYDLQNATVIMDTERIWFLERQVEELKDELSRNSVKEGVTQYYSWAKSPSDASKDDLMDTARDEDHFGHSTMLQLQASTPARARSSFMTPPATSPRLPASLCSRAASPTPSSRDTPLHYPDSDKQLLEEEIASLHFEVHRLTATLDSYHALGARIGDALSNGPLEKNRAFSTLEAVENQVHLLLQTMSERAAAASHLTSAISELGFPGEDASEMVSSLAAGFRAVRIELEYLTPGEVSLPPTSRGAQVLDLLLMRLRELAKKSKEDDESINEYHEIEQSLRKQLDSRVSVMDELNEKIAGVYRMLDEKDNRVRELEVGNGRLKSAIDGYVQDITELEKLVACMEKEHRESTNTHTSRQKSSENLIAAKDTIIAELEAKIEETVVQTAELLKEMSATEVSLTRQSAAMSRQHRTALALRDARVSELRADIDRVKNSLQVAQETIHALRIENSGMKSQMEEEREKVRHAMDSMKEELQRVLRLSQSFLGDTNSDPNSEYGGNEPDRSGGCLKNLRRRGSRGLRRRYDSGPELLNEDDVDI
;
A
#
# COMPACT_ATOMS: atom_id res chain seq x y z
N MET A 1 20.64 -33.77 -24.08
CA MET A 1 20.64 -33.26 -22.69
C MET A 1 19.35 -32.55 -22.26
N ARG A 2 18.82 -31.54 -22.98
CA ARG A 2 17.65 -30.71 -22.53
C ARG A 2 16.43 -31.50 -21.97
N ARG A 3 16.15 -32.71 -22.49
CA ARG A 3 15.00 -33.55 -22.08
C ARG A 3 15.05 -34.10 -20.65
N ASN A 4 16.21 -34.10 -19.98
CA ASN A 4 16.32 -34.57 -18.59
C ASN A 4 15.93 -33.48 -17.59
N GLY A 5 16.45 -32.27 -17.74
CA GLY A 5 16.22 -31.17 -16.80
C GLY A 5 14.74 -30.83 -16.58
N PHE A 6 13.88 -30.99 -17.60
CA PHE A 6 12.44 -30.79 -17.45
C PHE A 6 11.77 -31.86 -16.56
N ARG A 7 12.26 -33.11 -16.59
CA ARG A 7 11.81 -34.19 -15.69
C ARG A 7 12.26 -33.92 -14.25
N ASP A 8 13.48 -33.43 -14.06
CA ASP A 8 14.00 -33.08 -12.73
C ASP A 8 13.27 -31.86 -12.14
N LEU A 9 12.86 -30.91 -12.98
CA LEU A 9 12.08 -29.73 -12.57
C LEU A 9 10.64 -30.11 -12.21
N LEU A 10 9.98 -30.98 -13.01
CA LEU A 10 8.70 -31.57 -12.65
C LEU A 10 8.77 -32.36 -11.33
N GLY A 11 9.81 -33.18 -11.14
CA GLY A 11 10.03 -33.92 -9.88
C GLY A 11 10.22 -33.00 -8.67
N LYS A 12 10.90 -31.86 -8.84
CA LYS A 12 11.02 -30.82 -7.79
C LYS A 12 9.67 -30.16 -7.48
N ILE A 13 8.87 -29.82 -8.49
CA ILE A 13 7.53 -29.25 -8.32
C ILE A 13 6.63 -30.26 -7.59
N GLU A 14 6.65 -31.53 -7.98
CA GLU A 14 5.85 -32.57 -7.34
C GLU A 14 6.29 -32.85 -5.90
N GLN A 15 7.59 -32.85 -5.62
CA GLN A 15 8.12 -32.94 -4.26
C GLN A 15 7.74 -31.72 -3.41
N GLN A 16 7.74 -30.50 -3.97
CA GLN A 16 7.26 -29.30 -3.30
C GLN A 16 5.74 -29.36 -3.03
N LYS A 17 4.94 -29.86 -3.97
CA LYS A 17 3.49 -30.09 -3.78
C LYS A 17 3.25 -31.04 -2.61
N ARG A 18 3.89 -32.22 -2.62
CA ARG A 18 3.79 -33.23 -1.54
C ARG A 18 4.21 -32.66 -0.18
N ARG A 19 5.27 -31.83 -0.12
CA ARG A 19 5.68 -31.15 1.13
C ARG A 19 4.62 -30.15 1.62
N LYS A 20 4.07 -29.30 0.74
CA LYS A 20 3.00 -28.35 1.10
C LYS A 20 1.76 -29.09 1.61
N GLU A 21 1.38 -30.16 0.93
CA GLU A 21 0.25 -31.03 1.27
C GLU A 21 0.46 -31.73 2.63
N GLN A 22 1.67 -32.24 2.91
CA GLN A 22 2.05 -32.77 4.23
C GLN A 22 1.99 -31.69 5.33
N THR A 23 2.46 -30.47 5.08
CA THR A 23 2.36 -29.38 6.08
C THR A 23 0.92 -28.96 6.34
N ALA A 24 0.05 -28.94 5.31
CA ALA A 24 -1.37 -28.67 5.47
C ALA A 24 -2.08 -29.78 6.25
N GLN A 25 -1.79 -31.05 5.94
CA GLN A 25 -2.31 -32.20 6.69
C GLN A 25 -1.86 -32.18 8.17
N ALA A 26 -0.60 -31.80 8.45
CA ALA A 26 -0.11 -31.65 9.82
C ALA A 26 -0.79 -30.49 10.58
N GLN A 27 -1.05 -29.37 9.92
CA GLN A 27 -1.82 -28.24 10.49
C GLN A 27 -3.28 -28.65 10.77
N ILE A 28 -3.94 -29.34 9.83
CA ILE A 28 -5.29 -29.87 10.01
C ILE A 28 -5.33 -30.90 11.16
N ALA A 29 -4.31 -31.76 11.29
CA ALA A 29 -4.20 -32.71 12.39
C ALA A 29 -4.02 -32.00 13.75
N LYS A 30 -3.20 -30.94 13.81
CA LYS A 30 -3.07 -30.10 15.01
C LYS A 30 -4.39 -29.44 15.38
N LEU A 31 -5.04 -28.75 14.44
CA LEU A 31 -6.34 -28.11 14.68
C LEU A 31 -7.41 -29.11 15.11
N LYS A 32 -7.44 -30.31 14.53
CA LYS A 32 -8.33 -31.40 14.97
C LYS A 32 -7.96 -32.02 16.33
N ALA A 33 -6.77 -31.78 16.87
CA ALA A 33 -6.42 -32.14 18.25
C ALA A 33 -6.80 -31.01 19.22
N GLU A 34 -6.56 -29.76 18.82
CA GLU A 34 -6.90 -28.56 19.58
C GLU A 34 -8.42 -28.39 19.76
N VAL A 35 -9.21 -28.58 18.69
CA VAL A 35 -10.68 -28.62 18.77
C VAL A 35 -11.15 -29.70 19.74
N ARG A 36 -10.65 -30.95 19.64
CA ARG A 36 -11.05 -32.02 20.58
C ARG A 36 -10.67 -31.75 22.03
N ALA A 37 -9.57 -31.01 22.28
CA ALA A 37 -9.21 -30.58 23.62
C ALA A 37 -10.16 -29.50 24.16
N ARG A 38 -10.60 -28.56 23.30
CA ARG A 38 -11.66 -27.58 23.61
C ARG A 38 -13.01 -28.24 23.80
N ASP A 39 -13.35 -29.26 23.01
CA ASP A 39 -14.58 -30.04 23.16
C ASP A 39 -14.63 -30.71 24.54
N SER A 40 -13.52 -31.34 25.00
CA SER A 40 -13.44 -31.88 26.36
C SER A 40 -13.50 -30.81 27.44
N GLU A 41 -12.83 -29.67 27.27
CA GLU A 41 -12.92 -28.53 28.21
C GLU A 41 -14.35 -27.99 28.32
N ILE A 42 -15.09 -27.93 27.20
CA ILE A 42 -16.50 -27.54 27.16
C ILE A 42 -17.37 -28.59 27.87
N TYR A 43 -17.13 -29.89 27.66
CA TYR A 43 -17.85 -30.94 28.40
C TYR A 43 -17.59 -30.87 29.91
N ASP A 44 -16.34 -30.69 30.33
CA ASP A 44 -15.99 -30.55 31.75
C ASP A 44 -16.61 -29.29 32.39
N LEU A 45 -16.60 -28.16 31.68
CA LEU A 45 -17.25 -26.92 32.12
C LEU A 45 -18.78 -26.99 32.13
N GLN A 46 -19.39 -27.73 31.19
CA GLN A 46 -20.84 -27.99 31.20
C GLN A 46 -21.22 -28.89 32.38
N ASN A 47 -20.46 -29.96 32.62
CA ASN A 47 -20.67 -30.84 33.78
C ASN A 47 -20.50 -30.07 35.10
N ALA A 48 -19.45 -29.24 35.23
CA ALA A 48 -19.22 -28.41 36.41
C ALA A 48 -20.35 -27.38 36.62
N THR A 49 -20.79 -26.69 35.57
CA THR A 49 -21.92 -25.74 35.63
C THR A 49 -23.21 -26.45 36.03
N VAL A 50 -23.54 -27.61 35.43
CA VAL A 50 -24.74 -28.39 35.78
C VAL A 50 -24.71 -28.86 37.23
N ILE A 51 -23.56 -29.32 37.75
CA ILE A 51 -23.43 -29.70 39.16
C ILE A 51 -23.65 -28.48 40.07
N MET A 52 -22.93 -27.38 39.82
CA MET A 52 -23.06 -26.14 40.60
C MET A 52 -24.48 -25.57 40.57
N ASP A 53 -25.15 -25.59 39.42
CA ASP A 53 -26.52 -25.12 39.28
C ASP A 53 -27.52 -26.06 39.96
N THR A 54 -27.34 -27.39 39.90
CA THR A 54 -28.21 -28.31 40.67
C THR A 54 -28.04 -28.16 42.18
N GLU A 55 -26.81 -27.97 42.68
CA GLU A 55 -26.57 -27.65 44.10
C GLU A 55 -27.18 -26.28 44.48
N ARG A 56 -27.06 -25.28 43.61
CA ARG A 56 -27.62 -23.94 43.83
C ARG A 56 -29.14 -23.93 43.81
N ILE A 57 -29.76 -24.64 42.86
CA ILE A 57 -31.21 -24.84 42.77
C ILE A 57 -31.69 -25.57 44.02
N TRP A 58 -31.07 -26.67 44.41
CA TRP A 58 -31.45 -27.41 45.63
C TRP A 58 -31.33 -26.56 46.91
N PHE A 59 -30.30 -25.71 47.00
CA PHE A 59 -30.15 -24.76 48.11
C PHE A 59 -31.21 -23.64 48.08
N LEU A 60 -31.68 -23.22 46.90
CA LEU A 60 -32.78 -22.26 46.75
C LEU A 60 -34.14 -22.91 47.05
N GLU A 61 -34.41 -24.11 46.55
CA GLU A 61 -35.58 -24.93 46.89
C GLU A 61 -35.69 -25.13 48.40
N ARG A 62 -34.58 -25.46 49.06
CA ARG A 62 -34.52 -25.61 50.52
C ARG A 62 -34.84 -24.32 51.28
N GLN A 63 -34.34 -23.16 50.82
CA GLN A 63 -34.71 -21.85 51.39
C GLN A 63 -36.17 -21.50 51.13
N VAL A 64 -36.72 -21.85 49.96
CA VAL A 64 -38.14 -21.62 49.64
C VAL A 64 -39.03 -22.50 50.51
N GLU A 65 -38.68 -23.76 50.74
CA GLU A 65 -39.39 -24.66 51.65
C GLU A 65 -39.27 -24.16 53.11
N GLU A 66 -38.10 -23.70 53.54
CA GLU A 66 -37.88 -23.11 54.88
C GLU A 66 -38.69 -21.82 55.10
N LEU A 67 -38.70 -20.89 54.13
CA LEU A 67 -39.51 -19.67 54.16
C LEU A 67 -41.02 -19.96 54.11
N LYS A 68 -41.44 -21.02 53.43
CA LYS A 68 -42.82 -21.52 53.38
C LYS A 68 -43.23 -22.20 54.69
N ASP A 69 -42.30 -22.87 55.35
CA ASP A 69 -42.46 -23.37 56.72
C ASP A 69 -42.53 -22.21 57.73
N GLU A 70 -41.71 -21.17 57.60
CA GLU A 70 -41.84 -19.95 58.41
C GLU A 70 -43.16 -19.21 58.17
N LEU A 71 -43.57 -19.06 56.91
CA LEU A 71 -44.83 -18.39 56.55
C LEU A 71 -46.05 -19.17 57.05
N SER A 72 -46.02 -20.51 57.04
CA SER A 72 -47.08 -21.33 57.63
C SER A 72 -47.06 -21.35 59.16
N ARG A 73 -45.87 -21.41 59.79
CA ARG A 73 -45.72 -21.23 61.26
C ARG A 73 -46.16 -19.84 61.72
N ASN A 74 -46.04 -18.81 60.89
CA ASN A 74 -46.50 -17.46 61.20
C ASN A 74 -47.99 -17.28 60.91
N SER A 75 -48.54 -17.81 59.82
CA SER A 75 -50.00 -17.75 59.57
C SER A 75 -50.81 -18.53 60.62
N VAL A 76 -50.23 -19.59 61.22
CA VAL A 76 -50.79 -20.28 62.39
C VAL A 76 -50.79 -19.40 63.66
N LYS A 77 -49.87 -18.43 63.80
CA LYS A 77 -49.93 -17.41 64.86
C LYS A 77 -50.89 -16.26 64.52
N GLU A 78 -51.11 -16.00 63.24
CA GLU A 78 -51.89 -14.87 62.72
C GLU A 78 -53.41 -15.09 62.74
N GLY A 79 -53.89 -16.22 63.30
CA GLY A 79 -55.31 -16.52 63.51
C GLY A 79 -56.04 -15.63 64.54
N VAL A 80 -55.44 -14.54 65.01
CA VAL A 80 -55.97 -13.66 66.08
C VAL A 80 -56.20 -12.21 65.61
N THR A 81 -55.58 -11.76 64.50
CA THR A 81 -55.69 -10.37 64.01
C THR A 81 -56.42 -10.30 62.66
N GLN A 82 -57.65 -9.81 62.70
CA GLN A 82 -58.59 -9.78 61.57
C GLN A 82 -58.63 -8.38 60.91
N TYR A 83 -58.61 -8.33 59.57
CA TYR A 83 -58.66 -7.11 58.72
C TYR A 83 -57.36 -6.25 58.78
N TYR A 84 -56.84 -5.71 57.68
CA TYR A 84 -57.55 -5.04 56.59
C TYR A 84 -57.09 -5.40 55.16
N SER A 85 -58.03 -5.36 54.21
CA SER A 85 -57.79 -5.55 52.78
C SER A 85 -57.84 -4.21 52.04
N TRP A 86 -56.75 -3.83 51.39
CA TRP A 86 -56.73 -2.86 50.28
C TRP A 86 -55.71 -3.31 49.22
N ALA A 87 -55.73 -2.70 48.03
CA ALA A 87 -54.91 -3.08 46.87
C ALA A 87 -55.10 -4.53 46.34
N LYS A 88 -56.36 -4.95 46.13
CA LYS A 88 -56.65 -5.98 45.11
C LYS A 88 -56.43 -5.37 43.72
N SER A 89 -55.33 -5.72 43.07
CA SER A 89 -55.17 -5.56 41.61
C SER A 89 -55.59 -6.87 40.92
N PRO A 90 -56.35 -6.83 39.81
CA PRO A 90 -56.85 -8.03 39.17
C PRO A 90 -55.75 -8.74 38.35
N SER A 91 -55.48 -9.99 38.70
CA SER A 91 -54.88 -10.95 37.78
C SER A 91 -56.00 -11.64 37.01
N ASP A 92 -56.00 -11.57 35.67
CA ASP A 92 -55.92 -12.78 34.83
C ASP A 92 -55.60 -12.42 33.36
N ALA A 93 -55.32 -13.46 32.57
CA ALA A 93 -55.42 -13.54 31.11
C ALA A 93 -54.47 -12.68 30.25
N SER A 94 -53.23 -13.16 30.13
CA SER A 94 -52.80 -13.72 28.83
C SER A 94 -51.60 -14.64 28.98
N LYS A 95 -51.76 -15.91 28.58
CA LYS A 95 -50.65 -16.70 28.04
C LYS A 95 -50.58 -16.38 26.54
N ASP A 96 -49.39 -16.14 26.03
CA ASP A 96 -49.12 -16.33 24.60
C ASP A 96 -47.68 -16.81 24.41
N ASP A 97 -47.48 -17.73 23.47
CA ASP A 97 -46.16 -18.26 23.13
C ASP A 97 -45.57 -17.43 21.99
N LEU A 98 -44.47 -16.71 22.22
CA LEU A 98 -43.69 -16.16 21.12
C LEU A 98 -42.17 -16.26 21.34
N MET A 99 -41.66 -17.46 21.09
CA MET A 99 -40.29 -17.64 20.61
C MET A 99 -40.23 -17.25 19.13
N ASP A 100 -39.89 -15.99 18.82
CA ASP A 100 -39.42 -15.62 17.48
C ASP A 100 -38.26 -14.59 17.55
N THR A 101 -37.78 -14.18 16.38
CA THR A 101 -36.36 -13.90 16.12
C THR A 101 -36.14 -12.52 15.48
N ALA A 102 -34.91 -12.29 15.00
CA ALA A 102 -34.32 -11.00 14.58
C ALA A 102 -33.98 -10.08 15.78
N ARG A 103 -32.79 -9.44 15.89
CA ARG A 103 -31.90 -8.73 14.95
C ARG A 103 -32.49 -7.47 14.34
N ASP A 104 -32.02 -6.35 14.89
CA ASP A 104 -31.64 -5.06 14.28
C ASP A 104 -31.47 -4.11 15.49
N GLU A 105 -30.36 -3.38 15.75
CA GLU A 105 -29.65 -2.41 14.89
C GLU A 105 -30.67 -1.55 14.10
N ASP A 106 -31.08 -0.36 14.56
CA ASP A 106 -30.14 0.72 14.88
C ASP A 106 -30.77 1.97 15.55
N HIS A 107 -29.89 2.90 15.99
CA HIS A 107 -30.08 4.36 16.14
C HIS A 107 -30.97 5.00 17.24
N PHE A 108 -30.27 5.70 18.14
CA PHE A 108 -30.39 7.16 18.41
C PHE A 108 -31.63 7.75 19.15
N GLY A 109 -31.38 8.37 20.33
CA GLY A 109 -32.39 9.16 21.05
C GLY A 109 -31.84 9.96 22.25
N HIS A 110 -31.35 11.19 22.02
CA HIS A 110 -30.96 12.12 23.10
C HIS A 110 -32.18 12.86 23.68
N SER A 111 -32.49 12.66 24.97
CA SER A 111 -33.54 13.41 25.69
C SER A 111 -33.10 13.89 27.10
N THR A 112 -32.26 14.91 27.07
CA THR A 112 -32.13 16.05 27.99
C THR A 112 -33.13 16.20 29.17
N MET A 113 -32.57 16.32 30.38
CA MET A 113 -32.99 17.20 31.50
C MET A 113 -34.30 16.94 32.29
N LEU A 114 -34.11 16.57 33.57
CA LEU A 114 -34.92 16.96 34.74
C LEU A 114 -34.00 16.76 35.98
N GLN A 115 -33.25 17.76 36.42
CA GLN A 115 -33.68 18.86 37.32
C GLN A 115 -34.41 18.38 38.59
N LEU A 116 -33.63 18.06 39.63
CA LEU A 116 -34.05 18.20 41.03
C LEU A 116 -32.91 18.84 41.82
N GLN A 117 -33.20 20.00 42.44
CA GLN A 117 -32.32 20.62 43.43
C GLN A 117 -32.80 20.21 44.83
N ALA A 118 -31.92 19.63 45.64
CA ALA A 118 -32.18 19.41 47.06
C ALA A 118 -30.88 19.47 47.89
N SER A 119 -30.83 20.45 48.79
CA SER A 119 -30.03 20.53 50.03
C SER A 119 -28.80 19.62 50.23
N THR A 120 -27.65 20.29 50.33
CA THR A 120 -26.43 19.90 51.09
C THR A 120 -26.71 19.61 52.59
N PRO A 121 -25.74 19.08 53.39
CA PRO A 121 -24.33 18.80 53.08
C PRO A 121 -23.84 17.38 53.44
N ALA A 122 -22.66 17.01 52.93
CA ALA A 122 -21.89 15.88 53.44
C ALA A 122 -21.28 16.19 54.82
N ARG A 123 -21.23 15.19 55.72
CA ARG A 123 -20.40 15.25 56.94
C ARG A 123 -19.11 14.46 56.72
N ALA A 124 -17.97 15.10 56.99
CA ALA A 124 -16.65 14.54 56.69
C ALA A 124 -16.26 13.34 57.56
N ARG A 125 -15.38 12.49 57.02
CA ARG A 125 -14.59 11.51 57.77
C ARG A 125 -13.43 12.23 58.47
N SER A 126 -13.29 12.09 59.78
CA SER A 126 -12.01 12.29 60.48
C SER A 126 -12.02 11.50 61.79
N SER A 127 -10.91 10.83 62.11
CA SER A 127 -10.83 9.77 63.11
C SER A 127 -9.96 10.12 64.34
N PHE A 128 -10.03 9.23 65.34
CA PHE A 128 -9.13 9.07 66.50
C PHE A 128 -9.38 9.91 67.77
N MET A 129 -8.90 9.35 68.88
CA MET A 129 -9.03 9.85 70.26
C MET A 129 -7.68 9.77 70.99
N THR A 130 -7.25 10.87 71.62
CA THR A 130 -6.35 10.93 72.81
C THR A 130 -4.89 10.40 72.68
N PRO A 131 -4.01 10.64 73.69
CA PRO A 131 -3.70 11.90 74.37
C PRO A 131 -2.24 12.33 73.99
N PRO A 132 -1.13 12.25 74.78
CA PRO A 132 -0.87 12.17 76.23
C PRO A 132 -0.72 13.58 76.87
N ALA A 133 0.39 13.89 77.57
CA ALA A 133 0.62 15.16 78.29
C ALA A 133 2.11 15.56 78.38
N THR A 134 2.40 16.87 78.49
CA THR A 134 3.62 17.40 79.16
C THR A 134 3.53 18.89 79.52
N SER A 135 3.87 19.24 80.76
CA SER A 135 4.30 20.58 81.23
C SER A 135 5.82 20.77 80.95
N PRO A 136 6.55 21.86 81.36
CA PRO A 136 6.17 23.02 82.20
C PRO A 136 6.80 24.40 81.83
N ARG A 137 6.53 25.42 82.67
CA ARG A 137 7.42 26.53 83.17
C ARG A 137 6.90 27.97 83.02
N LEU A 138 7.09 28.74 84.10
CA LEU A 138 7.03 30.20 84.21
C LEU A 138 8.40 30.83 83.84
N PRO A 139 8.48 32.17 83.76
CA PRO A 139 9.37 32.86 84.69
C PRO A 139 8.72 34.03 85.46
N ALA A 140 9.34 34.45 86.58
CA ALA A 140 9.04 35.68 87.31
C ALA A 140 9.80 36.90 86.69
N SER A 141 9.62 38.17 87.09
CA SER A 141 10.12 38.69 88.38
C SER A 141 9.72 40.16 88.64
N LEU A 142 9.14 40.40 89.83
CA LEU A 142 9.46 41.41 90.87
C LEU A 142 9.96 42.84 90.53
N CYS A 143 9.29 43.83 91.15
CA CYS A 143 9.84 44.81 92.13
C CYS A 143 8.66 45.45 92.90
N SER A 144 8.42 45.33 94.21
CA SER A 144 9.21 45.34 95.46
C SER A 144 9.21 46.69 96.22
N ARG A 145 8.40 46.78 97.28
CA ARG A 145 8.73 47.52 98.52
C ARG A 145 7.87 47.01 99.68
N ALA A 146 8.48 46.83 100.86
CA ALA A 146 7.81 46.48 102.10
C ALA A 146 8.53 47.12 103.30
N ALA A 147 7.77 47.55 104.31
CA ALA A 147 8.26 47.80 105.68
C ALA A 147 7.06 47.94 106.65
N SER A 148 7.14 47.26 107.79
CA SER A 148 6.32 47.43 109.01
C SER A 148 7.24 48.04 110.11
N PRO A 149 6.86 48.24 111.40
CA PRO A 149 5.63 47.89 112.12
C PRO A 149 5.04 49.00 113.04
N THR A 150 4.12 48.62 113.93
CA THR A 150 3.50 49.40 115.04
C THR A 150 4.27 49.18 116.37
N PRO A 151 3.85 49.70 117.57
CA PRO A 151 2.89 50.76 117.96
C PRO A 151 3.45 51.83 118.96
N SER A 152 2.71 52.92 119.30
CA SER A 152 2.61 53.50 120.68
C SER A 152 1.76 54.80 120.82
N SER A 153 0.74 54.74 121.68
CA SER A 153 0.20 55.71 122.69
C SER A 153 0.51 57.24 122.72
N ARG A 154 -0.53 58.01 123.11
CA ARG A 154 -0.61 59.34 123.81
C ARG A 154 -0.76 60.69 123.05
N ASP A 155 -2.01 61.17 123.02
CA ASP A 155 -2.54 62.40 123.66
C ASP A 155 -2.04 63.84 123.32
N THR A 156 -2.82 64.54 122.46
CA THR A 156 -3.28 65.99 122.52
C THR A 156 -2.30 67.20 122.64
N PRO A 157 -2.72 68.46 122.30
CA PRO A 157 -3.83 68.96 121.47
C PRO A 157 -3.51 70.14 120.47
N LEU A 158 -4.46 70.42 119.56
CA LEU A 158 -4.84 71.73 118.97
C LEU A 158 -3.79 72.77 118.50
N HIS A 159 -3.66 72.96 117.17
CA HIS A 159 -4.15 74.18 116.48
C HIS A 159 -4.36 73.92 114.98
N TYR A 160 -5.44 74.46 114.40
CA TYR A 160 -5.73 74.37 112.95
C TYR A 160 -5.07 75.51 112.17
N PRO A 161 -4.53 75.22 110.97
CA PRO A 161 -4.58 76.11 109.83
C PRO A 161 -5.46 75.47 108.74
N ASP A 162 -6.78 75.67 108.85
CA ASP A 162 -7.78 75.56 107.77
C ASP A 162 -7.54 74.43 106.75
N SER A 163 -7.74 73.18 107.18
CA SER A 163 -7.57 71.96 106.36
C SER A 163 -8.24 72.05 105.00
N ASP A 164 -9.41 72.68 104.97
CA ASP A 164 -10.29 72.72 103.83
C ASP A 164 -9.71 73.60 102.72
N LYS A 165 -8.86 74.59 103.07
CA LYS A 165 -8.06 75.34 102.08
C LYS A 165 -6.92 74.49 101.52
N GLN A 166 -6.23 73.73 102.35
CA GLN A 166 -5.13 72.87 101.88
C GLN A 166 -5.65 71.75 100.97
N LEU A 167 -6.79 71.14 101.32
CA LEU A 167 -7.49 70.17 100.49
C LEU A 167 -7.96 70.79 99.16
N LEU A 168 -8.48 72.03 99.17
CA LEU A 168 -8.86 72.72 97.93
C LEU A 168 -7.64 73.09 97.07
N GLU A 169 -6.51 73.47 97.68
CA GLU A 169 -5.25 73.74 96.96
C GLU A 169 -4.65 72.45 96.37
N GLU A 170 -4.71 71.32 97.09
CA GLU A 170 -4.32 69.99 96.57
C GLU A 170 -5.27 69.47 95.49
N GLU A 171 -6.58 69.70 95.61
CA GLU A 171 -7.57 69.35 94.59
C GLU A 171 -7.43 70.22 93.34
N ILE A 172 -7.21 71.54 93.48
CA ILE A 172 -6.90 72.45 92.38
C ILE A 172 -5.58 72.07 91.71
N ALA A 173 -4.54 71.70 92.48
CA ALA A 173 -3.28 71.20 91.90
C ALA A 173 -3.47 69.86 91.17
N SER A 174 -4.30 68.96 91.70
CA SER A 174 -4.62 67.67 91.09
C SER A 174 -5.44 67.84 89.80
N LEU A 175 -6.44 68.70 89.81
CA LEU A 175 -7.22 69.08 88.63
C LEU A 175 -6.35 69.79 87.59
N HIS A 176 -5.44 70.69 87.99
CA HIS A 176 -4.49 71.28 87.05
C HIS A 176 -3.53 70.24 86.47
N PHE A 177 -3.04 69.28 87.25
CA PHE A 177 -2.22 68.18 86.73
C PHE A 177 -3.00 67.28 85.76
N GLU A 178 -4.27 66.97 86.08
CA GLU A 178 -5.15 66.18 85.22
C GLU A 178 -5.52 66.93 83.93
N VAL A 179 -5.78 68.24 84.00
CA VAL A 179 -5.94 69.10 82.82
C VAL A 179 -4.66 69.12 81.98
N HIS A 180 -3.47 69.29 82.56
CA HIS A 180 -2.21 69.20 81.80
C HIS A 180 -2.00 67.80 81.19
N ARG A 181 -2.40 66.73 81.88
CA ARG A 181 -2.35 65.35 81.36
C ARG A 181 -3.31 65.18 80.17
N LEU A 182 -4.53 65.71 80.27
CA LEU A 182 -5.53 65.69 79.21
C LEU A 182 -5.10 66.53 78.01
N THR A 183 -4.62 67.76 78.23
CA THR A 183 -4.01 68.61 77.18
C THR A 183 -2.85 67.91 76.50
N ALA A 184 -1.91 67.31 77.25
CA ALA A 184 -0.80 66.55 76.66
C ALA A 184 -1.28 65.33 75.84
N THR A 185 -2.35 64.64 76.25
CA THR A 185 -2.95 63.60 75.40
C THR A 185 -3.61 64.18 74.15
N LEU A 186 -4.32 65.29 74.25
CA LEU A 186 -5.00 65.96 73.14
C LEU A 186 -3.98 66.51 72.12
N ASP A 187 -2.90 67.12 72.59
CA ASP A 187 -1.74 67.52 71.79
C ASP A 187 -1.06 66.32 71.12
N SER A 188 -0.99 65.17 71.80
CA SER A 188 -0.46 63.93 71.19
C SER A 188 -1.36 63.41 70.07
N TYR A 189 -2.69 63.53 70.21
CA TYR A 189 -3.66 63.23 69.15
C TYR A 189 -3.62 64.26 68.02
N HIS A 190 -3.43 65.56 68.33
CA HIS A 190 -3.27 66.61 67.33
C HIS A 190 -1.95 66.48 66.55
N ALA A 191 -0.86 66.07 67.21
CA ALA A 191 0.41 65.75 66.56
C ALA A 191 0.31 64.46 65.71
N LEU A 192 -0.48 63.47 66.15
CA LEU A 192 -0.79 62.28 65.35
C LEU A 192 -1.64 62.65 64.13
N GLY A 193 -2.68 63.48 64.31
CA GLY A 193 -3.51 64.00 63.23
C GLY A 193 -2.73 64.85 62.23
N ALA A 194 -1.79 65.69 62.70
CA ALA A 194 -0.87 66.44 61.85
C ALA A 194 0.04 65.52 61.03
N ARG A 195 0.63 64.47 61.65
CA ARG A 195 1.44 63.47 60.91
C ARG A 195 0.63 62.71 59.86
N ILE A 196 -0.64 62.37 60.14
CA ILE A 196 -1.53 61.77 59.15
C ILE A 196 -1.87 62.77 58.05
N GLY A 197 -2.13 64.03 58.39
CA GLY A 197 -2.33 65.13 57.43
C GLY A 197 -1.14 65.31 56.49
N ASP A 198 0.08 65.42 57.01
CA ASP A 198 1.30 65.52 56.22
C ASP A 198 1.53 64.28 55.33
N ALA A 199 1.30 63.07 55.87
CA ALA A 199 1.44 61.83 55.13
C ALA A 199 0.42 61.69 53.97
N LEU A 200 -0.76 62.30 54.10
CA LEU A 200 -1.78 62.36 53.04
C LEU A 200 -1.60 63.55 52.09
N SER A 201 -1.01 64.65 52.56
CA SER A 201 -0.88 65.91 51.80
C SER A 201 0.41 66.01 50.97
N ASN A 202 1.51 65.37 51.40
CA ASN A 202 2.85 65.55 50.81
C ASN A 202 3.36 64.32 50.03
N GLY A 203 2.46 63.49 49.51
CA GLY A 203 2.79 62.30 48.70
C GLY A 203 3.08 62.63 47.22
N PRO A 204 4.30 62.37 46.69
CA PRO A 204 4.62 62.61 45.28
C PRO A 204 3.99 61.59 44.32
N LEU A 205 3.99 61.93 43.03
CA LEU A 205 3.14 61.36 41.98
C LEU A 205 3.54 59.96 41.47
N GLU A 206 3.34 58.89 42.26
CA GLU A 206 3.36 57.49 41.74
C GLU A 206 2.14 56.67 42.16
N LYS A 207 1.33 56.23 41.17
CA LYS A 207 0.00 55.63 41.38
C LYS A 207 -0.02 54.18 41.90
N ASN A 208 1.11 53.48 41.95
CA ASN A 208 1.12 52.01 42.10
C ASN A 208 1.49 51.50 43.50
N ARG A 209 1.65 52.36 44.52
CA ARG A 209 1.90 51.95 45.92
C ARG A 209 0.78 52.30 46.90
N ALA A 210 -0.17 53.17 46.53
CA ALA A 210 -1.21 53.67 47.44
C ALA A 210 -2.28 52.63 47.83
N PHE A 211 -2.56 51.64 46.98
CA PHE A 211 -3.63 50.66 47.21
C PHE A 211 -3.36 49.80 48.45
N SER A 212 -2.16 49.23 48.59
CA SER A 212 -1.82 48.34 49.70
C SER A 212 -1.84 49.03 51.08
N THR A 213 -1.70 50.35 51.15
CA THR A 213 -1.83 51.11 52.40
C THR A 213 -3.27 51.42 52.77
N LEU A 214 -4.14 51.67 51.77
CA LEU A 214 -5.58 51.85 52.01
C LEU A 214 -6.23 50.53 52.40
N GLU A 215 -5.96 49.47 51.63
CA GLU A 215 -6.43 48.11 51.86
C GLU A 215 -6.02 47.58 53.24
N ALA A 216 -4.81 47.90 53.73
CA ALA A 216 -4.38 47.55 55.09
C ALA A 216 -5.21 48.25 56.18
N VAL A 217 -5.57 49.53 55.99
CA VAL A 217 -6.42 50.28 56.93
C VAL A 217 -7.87 49.79 56.87
N GLU A 218 -8.40 49.53 55.68
CA GLU A 218 -9.74 48.96 55.49
C GLU A 218 -9.86 47.59 56.17
N ASN A 219 -8.88 46.70 55.98
CA ASN A 219 -8.83 45.41 56.68
C ASN A 219 -8.73 45.58 58.22
N GLN A 220 -7.96 46.56 58.71
CA GLN A 220 -7.86 46.84 60.15
C GLN A 220 -9.19 47.39 60.72
N VAL A 221 -9.89 48.24 59.98
CA VAL A 221 -11.24 48.73 60.34
C VAL A 221 -12.25 47.58 60.32
N HIS A 222 -12.18 46.68 59.32
CA HIS A 222 -13.08 45.54 59.21
C HIS A 222 -12.86 44.53 60.36
N LEU A 223 -11.62 44.32 60.79
CA LEU A 223 -11.27 43.52 61.97
C LEU A 223 -11.71 44.19 63.28
N LEU A 224 -11.63 45.52 63.39
CA LEU A 224 -12.17 46.25 64.54
C LEU A 224 -13.69 46.15 64.61
N LEU A 225 -14.39 46.35 63.49
CA LEU A 225 -15.85 46.19 63.41
C LEU A 225 -16.28 44.76 63.75
N GLN A 226 -15.58 43.74 63.23
CA GLN A 226 -15.82 42.35 63.59
C GLN A 226 -15.58 42.08 65.09
N THR A 227 -14.43 42.45 65.64
CA THR A 227 -14.15 42.19 67.08
C THR A 227 -15.00 43.04 68.03
N MET A 228 -15.64 44.12 67.55
CA MET A 228 -16.67 44.84 68.30
C MET A 228 -18.04 44.18 68.18
N SER A 229 -18.42 43.63 67.02
CA SER A 229 -19.67 42.86 66.88
C SER A 229 -19.63 41.54 67.65
N GLU A 230 -18.50 40.84 67.64
CA GLU A 230 -18.24 39.65 68.47
C GLU A 230 -18.32 39.96 69.97
N ARG A 231 -17.78 41.12 70.41
CA ARG A 231 -17.90 41.57 71.81
C ARG A 231 -19.33 41.98 72.17
N ALA A 232 -20.08 42.60 71.26
CA ALA A 232 -21.49 42.92 71.47
C ALA A 232 -22.35 41.64 71.56
N ALA A 233 -22.11 40.65 70.71
CA ALA A 233 -22.78 39.35 70.76
C ALA A 233 -22.44 38.57 72.04
N ALA A 234 -21.16 38.62 72.48
CA ALA A 234 -20.75 38.06 73.77
C ALA A 234 -21.42 38.77 74.95
N ALA A 235 -21.57 40.10 74.90
CA ALA A 235 -22.29 40.86 75.92
C ALA A 235 -23.78 40.49 75.98
N SER A 236 -24.46 40.39 74.83
CA SER A 236 -25.88 39.97 74.81
C SER A 236 -26.08 38.52 75.28
N HIS A 237 -25.16 37.61 74.96
CA HIS A 237 -25.17 36.24 75.50
C HIS A 237 -24.93 36.21 77.02
N LEU A 238 -24.14 37.15 77.56
CA LEU A 238 -23.92 37.28 79.00
C LEU A 238 -25.16 37.84 79.69
N THR A 239 -25.81 38.87 79.13
CA THR A 239 -27.10 39.38 79.61
C THR A 239 -28.16 38.27 79.59
N SER A 240 -28.28 37.50 78.50
CA SER A 240 -29.27 36.42 78.42
C SER A 240 -29.01 35.33 79.46
N ALA A 241 -27.76 34.88 79.62
CA ALA A 241 -27.40 33.85 80.59
C ALA A 241 -27.65 34.29 82.06
N ILE A 242 -27.45 35.56 82.40
CA ILE A 242 -27.78 36.07 83.74
C ILE A 242 -29.30 36.28 83.90
N SER A 243 -30.03 36.58 82.83
CA SER A 243 -31.51 36.64 82.84
C SER A 243 -32.16 35.26 83.03
N GLU A 244 -31.59 34.20 82.45
CA GLU A 244 -32.04 32.81 82.65
C GLU A 244 -31.85 32.34 84.10
N LEU A 245 -30.88 32.90 84.81
CA LEU A 245 -30.67 32.69 86.25
C LEU A 245 -31.60 33.54 87.14
N GLY A 246 -32.47 34.36 86.54
CA GLY A 246 -33.55 35.09 87.24
C GLY A 246 -33.14 36.36 87.98
N PHE A 247 -31.95 36.92 87.72
CA PHE A 247 -31.50 38.16 88.36
C PHE A 247 -32.08 39.41 87.66
N PRO A 248 -32.44 40.48 88.40
CA PRO A 248 -32.98 41.71 87.82
C PRO A 248 -31.89 42.69 87.36
N GLY A 249 -32.12 43.31 86.19
CA GLY A 249 -31.34 44.39 85.57
C GLY A 249 -31.65 44.46 84.07
N GLU A 250 -31.42 45.61 83.42
CA GLU A 250 -31.64 45.72 81.96
C GLU A 250 -30.38 45.34 81.17
N ASP A 251 -29.20 45.74 81.67
CA ASP A 251 -27.89 45.40 81.10
C ASP A 251 -27.07 44.46 81.99
N ALA A 252 -26.22 43.62 81.39
CA ALA A 252 -25.34 42.68 82.10
C ALA A 252 -24.49 43.32 83.22
N SER A 253 -24.05 44.57 83.04
CA SER A 253 -23.29 45.35 84.02
C SER A 253 -24.12 45.65 85.28
N GLU A 254 -25.40 45.98 85.12
CA GLU A 254 -26.34 46.18 86.22
C GLU A 254 -26.65 44.86 86.92
N MET A 255 -26.92 43.81 86.16
CA MET A 255 -27.24 42.48 86.70
C MET A 255 -26.09 41.91 87.54
N VAL A 256 -24.84 42.04 87.07
CA VAL A 256 -23.63 41.64 87.84
C VAL A 256 -23.46 42.51 89.09
N SER A 257 -23.78 43.80 89.02
CA SER A 257 -23.70 44.72 90.17
C SER A 257 -24.77 44.41 91.23
N SER A 258 -25.99 44.13 90.78
CA SER A 258 -27.14 43.66 91.58
C SER A 258 -26.81 42.33 92.27
N LEU A 259 -26.28 41.36 91.53
CA LEU A 259 -25.79 40.08 92.03
C LEU A 259 -24.67 40.23 93.07
N ALA A 260 -23.71 41.13 92.85
CA ALA A 260 -22.63 41.40 93.79
C ALA A 260 -23.15 42.06 95.09
N ALA A 261 -24.12 42.95 94.99
CA ALA A 261 -24.81 43.53 96.16
C ALA A 261 -25.62 42.46 96.92
N GLY A 262 -26.35 41.59 96.21
CA GLY A 262 -27.09 40.47 96.78
C GLY A 262 -26.20 39.50 97.54
N PHE A 263 -25.09 39.05 96.95
CA PHE A 263 -24.13 38.19 97.66
C PHE A 263 -23.48 38.88 98.87
N ARG A 264 -23.28 40.20 98.84
CA ARG A 264 -22.80 40.97 100.00
C ARG A 264 -23.85 41.01 101.12
N ALA A 265 -25.12 41.19 100.79
CA ALA A 265 -26.22 41.16 101.77
C ALA A 265 -26.38 39.75 102.38
N VAL A 266 -26.50 38.71 101.56
CA VAL A 266 -26.62 37.31 102.00
C VAL A 266 -25.42 36.88 102.85
N ARG A 267 -24.20 37.36 102.54
CA ARG A 267 -23.03 37.11 103.39
C ARG A 267 -23.18 37.72 104.79
N ILE A 268 -23.68 38.95 104.90
CA ILE A 268 -23.92 39.61 106.18
C ILE A 268 -25.02 38.87 106.95
N GLU A 269 -26.09 38.42 106.28
CA GLU A 269 -27.15 37.61 106.91
C GLU A 269 -26.63 36.25 107.40
N LEU A 270 -25.76 35.57 106.64
CA LEU A 270 -25.09 34.33 107.08
C LEU A 270 -24.17 34.55 108.29
N GLU A 271 -23.50 35.70 108.35
CA GLU A 271 -22.65 36.11 109.48
C GLU A 271 -23.50 36.38 110.74
N TYR A 272 -24.72 36.91 110.59
CA TYR A 272 -25.71 36.98 111.68
C TYR A 272 -26.34 35.63 112.06
N LEU A 273 -26.43 34.66 111.13
CA LEU A 273 -27.02 33.34 111.36
C LEU A 273 -26.05 32.31 111.98
N THR A 274 -24.77 32.64 112.19
CA THR A 274 -23.76 31.69 112.70
C THR A 274 -23.02 32.05 114.01
N PRO A 275 -23.73 32.34 115.13
CA PRO A 275 -23.13 32.27 116.47
C PRO A 275 -23.70 31.14 117.35
N GLY A 276 -23.07 29.96 117.34
CA GLY A 276 -23.18 28.94 118.39
C GLY A 276 -23.64 27.54 117.97
N GLU A 277 -22.85 26.52 118.33
CA GLU A 277 -23.20 25.10 118.19
C GLU A 277 -24.19 24.64 119.28
N VAL A 278 -25.11 23.72 118.94
CA VAL A 278 -26.01 23.09 119.91
C VAL A 278 -25.62 21.62 120.11
N SER A 279 -25.01 21.30 121.24
CA SER A 279 -24.71 19.91 121.64
C SER A 279 -25.95 19.22 122.21
N LEU A 280 -26.32 18.06 121.64
CA LEU A 280 -27.47 17.27 122.09
C LEU A 280 -27.08 16.26 123.18
N PRO A 281 -27.82 16.17 124.30
CA PRO A 281 -27.47 15.27 125.41
C PRO A 281 -27.85 13.80 125.12
N PRO A 282 -27.08 12.82 125.65
CA PRO A 282 -27.29 11.41 125.38
C PRO A 282 -28.53 10.87 126.11
N THR A 283 -29.63 10.73 125.37
CA THR A 283 -30.85 10.02 125.80
C THR A 283 -30.98 8.69 125.05
N SER A 284 -31.80 7.76 125.54
CA SER A 284 -31.99 6.41 124.95
C SER A 284 -32.41 6.43 123.47
N ARG A 285 -33.08 7.51 123.03
CA ARG A 285 -33.43 7.75 121.62
C ARG A 285 -32.21 7.88 120.71
N GLY A 286 -31.07 8.35 121.24
CA GLY A 286 -29.80 8.41 120.53
C GLY A 286 -29.25 7.04 120.13
N ALA A 287 -29.43 6.01 120.97
CA ALA A 287 -29.05 4.64 120.64
C ALA A 287 -29.89 4.07 119.48
N GLN A 288 -31.20 4.37 119.46
CA GLN A 288 -32.10 3.99 118.37
C GLN A 288 -31.75 4.73 117.06
N VAL A 289 -31.36 6.00 117.13
CA VAL A 289 -30.87 6.76 115.97
C VAL A 289 -29.54 6.19 115.46
N LEU A 290 -28.62 5.78 116.34
CA LEU A 290 -27.37 5.12 115.95
C LEU A 290 -27.62 3.76 115.30
N ASP A 291 -28.55 2.94 115.80
CA ASP A 291 -28.89 1.65 115.19
C ASP A 291 -29.56 1.84 113.81
N LEU A 292 -30.47 2.81 113.67
CA LEU A 292 -31.07 3.17 112.38
C LEU A 292 -30.02 3.71 111.39
N LEU A 293 -29.04 4.49 111.86
CA LEU A 293 -27.89 4.91 111.05
C LEU A 293 -27.01 3.72 110.65
N LEU A 294 -26.76 2.77 111.54
CA LEU A 294 -25.99 1.55 111.24
C LEU A 294 -26.75 0.63 110.27
N MET A 295 -28.07 0.49 110.39
CA MET A 295 -28.92 -0.17 109.38
C MET A 295 -28.78 0.53 108.03
N ARG A 296 -28.98 1.85 107.97
CA ARG A 296 -28.89 2.62 106.72
C ARG A 296 -27.49 2.58 106.10
N LEU A 297 -26.43 2.55 106.92
CA LEU A 297 -25.04 2.37 106.45
C LEU A 297 -24.79 0.95 105.92
N ARG A 298 -25.38 -0.09 106.53
CA ARG A 298 -25.31 -1.47 106.02
C ARG A 298 -26.10 -1.62 104.72
N GLU A 299 -27.28 -1.01 104.62
CA GLU A 299 -28.07 -0.95 103.38
C GLU A 299 -27.33 -0.19 102.28
N LEU A 300 -26.69 0.94 102.59
CA LEU A 300 -25.88 1.70 101.64
C LEU A 300 -24.64 0.92 101.20
N ALA A 301 -23.97 0.21 102.12
CA ALA A 301 -22.84 -0.66 101.81
C ALA A 301 -23.23 -1.96 101.08
N LYS A 302 -24.50 -2.36 101.16
CA LYS A 302 -25.07 -3.44 100.33
C LYS A 302 -25.37 -2.92 98.92
N LYS A 303 -26.08 -1.79 98.82
CA LYS A 303 -26.38 -1.12 97.54
C LYS A 303 -25.11 -0.79 96.77
N SER A 304 -24.11 -0.19 97.41
CA SER A 304 -22.81 0.10 96.78
C SER A 304 -22.16 -1.15 96.16
N LYS A 305 -22.35 -2.34 96.74
CA LYS A 305 -21.86 -3.59 96.15
C LYS A 305 -22.72 -4.10 95.00
N GLU A 306 -24.03 -3.95 95.10
CA GLU A 306 -24.97 -4.28 94.02
C GLU A 306 -24.74 -3.33 92.82
N ASP A 307 -24.43 -2.06 93.10
CA ASP A 307 -24.02 -1.04 92.14
C ASP A 307 -22.65 -1.41 91.51
N ASP A 308 -21.63 -1.74 92.32
CA ASP A 308 -20.31 -2.21 91.86
C ASP A 308 -20.42 -3.49 91.00
N GLU A 309 -21.25 -4.46 91.41
CA GLU A 309 -21.53 -5.69 90.66
C GLU A 309 -22.18 -5.36 89.30
N SER A 310 -23.17 -4.46 89.26
CA SER A 310 -23.77 -4.00 88.00
C SER A 310 -22.78 -3.24 87.08
N ILE A 311 -21.84 -2.48 87.65
CA ILE A 311 -20.78 -1.80 86.89
C ILE A 311 -19.85 -2.82 86.22
N ASN A 312 -19.57 -3.94 86.88
CA ASN A 312 -18.80 -5.05 86.27
C ASN A 312 -19.60 -5.71 85.13
N GLU A 313 -20.90 -5.97 85.30
CA GLU A 313 -21.77 -6.48 84.22
C GLU A 313 -21.78 -5.51 83.02
N TYR A 314 -21.91 -4.21 83.25
CA TYR A 314 -21.83 -3.20 82.18
C TYR A 314 -20.48 -3.18 81.48
N HIS A 315 -19.36 -3.37 82.19
CA HIS A 315 -18.04 -3.47 81.57
C HIS A 315 -17.83 -4.77 80.78
N GLU A 316 -18.43 -5.89 81.18
CA GLU A 316 -18.41 -7.13 80.37
C GLU A 316 -19.23 -6.95 79.09
N ILE A 317 -20.42 -6.34 79.18
CA ILE A 317 -21.25 -5.99 78.02
C ILE A 317 -20.50 -5.03 77.09
N GLU A 318 -19.90 -3.96 77.64
CA GLU A 318 -19.09 -2.99 76.89
C GLU A 318 -17.93 -3.66 76.15
N GLN A 319 -17.17 -4.53 76.81
CA GLN A 319 -16.09 -5.29 76.19
C GLN A 319 -16.61 -6.24 75.09
N SER A 320 -17.79 -6.84 75.27
CA SER A 320 -18.41 -7.70 74.25
C SER A 320 -18.81 -6.88 73.00
N LEU A 321 -19.37 -5.69 73.20
CA LEU A 321 -19.78 -4.79 72.12
C LEU A 321 -18.57 -4.21 71.38
N ARG A 322 -17.49 -3.86 72.10
CA ARG A 322 -16.20 -3.47 71.50
C ARG A 322 -15.66 -4.59 70.60
N LYS A 323 -15.57 -5.83 71.10
CA LYS A 323 -15.13 -7.00 70.30
C LYS A 323 -16.03 -7.28 69.09
N GLN A 324 -17.34 -7.07 69.20
CA GLN A 324 -18.28 -7.16 68.08
C GLN A 324 -18.12 -6.03 67.05
N LEU A 325 -17.78 -4.81 67.49
CA LEU A 325 -17.47 -3.70 66.60
C LEU A 325 -16.13 -3.92 65.89
N ASP A 326 -15.08 -4.31 66.61
CA ASP A 326 -13.74 -4.56 66.07
C ASP A 326 -13.77 -5.65 64.98
N SER A 327 -14.52 -6.74 65.22
CA SER A 327 -14.71 -7.80 64.21
C SER A 327 -15.53 -7.35 63.00
N ARG A 328 -16.56 -6.51 63.17
CA ARG A 328 -17.29 -5.90 62.05
C ARG A 328 -16.44 -4.92 61.26
N VAL A 329 -15.59 -4.14 61.92
CA VAL A 329 -14.63 -3.22 61.28
C VAL A 329 -13.60 -4.03 60.48
N SER A 330 -13.04 -5.09 61.06
CA SER A 330 -12.11 -6.01 60.37
C SER A 330 -12.72 -6.61 59.09
N VAL A 331 -13.97 -7.09 59.14
CA VAL A 331 -14.70 -7.60 57.96
C VAL A 331 -14.99 -6.48 56.95
N MET A 332 -15.32 -5.27 57.41
CA MET A 332 -15.53 -4.11 56.54
C MET A 332 -14.22 -3.69 55.83
N ASP A 333 -13.08 -3.76 56.51
CA ASP A 333 -11.77 -3.44 55.94
C ASP A 333 -11.31 -4.53 54.94
N GLU A 334 -11.56 -5.82 55.23
CA GLU A 334 -11.37 -6.91 54.27
C GLU A 334 -12.25 -6.73 53.01
N LEU A 335 -13.50 -6.29 53.18
CA LEU A 335 -14.38 -5.95 52.06
C LEU A 335 -13.89 -4.71 51.29
N ASN A 336 -13.41 -3.68 51.98
CA ASN A 336 -12.80 -2.50 51.35
C ASN A 336 -11.55 -2.87 50.52
N GLU A 337 -10.70 -3.77 51.02
CA GLU A 337 -9.54 -4.29 50.28
C GLU A 337 -9.98 -5.10 49.05
N LYS A 338 -10.99 -5.98 49.19
CA LYS A 338 -11.56 -6.73 48.05
C LYS A 338 -12.15 -5.79 46.99
N ILE A 339 -12.87 -4.75 47.41
CA ILE A 339 -13.43 -3.73 46.51
C ILE A 339 -12.30 -2.98 45.77
N ALA A 340 -11.25 -2.55 46.48
CA ALA A 340 -10.08 -1.92 45.87
C ALA A 340 -9.33 -2.87 44.92
N GLY A 341 -9.26 -4.16 45.26
CA GLY A 341 -8.73 -5.21 44.39
C GLY A 341 -9.53 -5.36 43.10
N VAL A 342 -10.87 -5.39 43.18
CA VAL A 342 -11.76 -5.45 42.01
C VAL A 342 -11.63 -4.19 41.14
N TYR A 343 -11.51 -2.99 41.72
CA TYR A 343 -11.26 -1.78 40.93
C TYR A 343 -9.92 -1.83 40.18
N ARG A 344 -8.82 -2.27 40.81
CA ARG A 344 -7.55 -2.47 40.08
C ARG A 344 -7.69 -3.49 38.94
N MET A 345 -8.39 -4.60 39.18
CA MET A 345 -8.67 -5.60 38.14
C MET A 345 -9.55 -5.04 37.01
N LEU A 346 -10.42 -4.07 37.29
CA LEU A 346 -11.21 -3.36 36.27
C LEU A 346 -10.32 -2.40 35.47
N ASP A 347 -9.52 -1.56 36.14
CA ASP A 347 -8.55 -0.66 35.50
C ASP A 347 -7.60 -1.45 34.58
N GLU A 348 -7.09 -2.61 35.00
CA GLU A 348 -6.27 -3.50 34.19
C GLU A 348 -6.99 -4.05 32.96
N LYS A 349 -8.30 -4.34 33.06
CA LYS A 349 -9.12 -4.79 31.93
C LYS A 349 -9.43 -3.64 30.98
N ASP A 350 -9.73 -2.45 31.47
CA ASP A 350 -9.98 -1.26 30.65
C ASP A 350 -8.71 -0.77 29.96
N ASN A 351 -7.55 -0.90 30.61
CA ASN A 351 -6.24 -0.76 29.97
C ASN A 351 -6.09 -1.75 28.81
N ARG A 352 -6.41 -3.04 29.04
CA ARG A 352 -6.28 -4.08 28.02
C ARG A 352 -7.30 -3.95 26.88
N VAL A 353 -8.52 -3.46 27.15
CA VAL A 353 -9.51 -3.13 26.12
C VAL A 353 -8.95 -2.02 25.23
N ARG A 354 -8.45 -0.91 25.81
CA ARG A 354 -7.85 0.19 25.03
C ARG A 354 -6.64 -0.23 24.20
N GLU A 355 -5.79 -1.13 24.71
CA GLU A 355 -4.71 -1.75 23.90
C GLU A 355 -5.25 -2.51 22.68
N LEU A 356 -6.32 -3.30 22.88
CA LEU A 356 -6.95 -4.10 21.82
C LEU A 356 -7.71 -3.21 20.82
N GLU A 357 -8.32 -2.12 21.26
CA GLU A 357 -8.94 -1.10 20.40
C GLU A 357 -7.91 -0.42 19.51
N VAL A 358 -6.77 0.00 20.07
CA VAL A 358 -5.65 0.57 19.29
C VAL A 358 -5.06 -0.49 18.33
N GLY A 359 -4.98 -1.75 18.74
CA GLY A 359 -4.60 -2.87 17.87
C GLY A 359 -5.57 -3.07 16.71
N ASN A 360 -6.88 -3.05 16.98
CA ASN A 360 -7.95 -3.19 16.00
C ASN A 360 -7.98 -2.00 15.03
N GLY A 361 -7.81 -0.76 15.53
CA GLY A 361 -7.67 0.43 14.70
C GLY A 361 -6.48 0.34 13.72
N ARG A 362 -5.32 -0.12 14.18
CA ARG A 362 -4.15 -0.37 13.32
C ARG A 362 -4.42 -1.45 12.26
N LEU A 363 -5.14 -2.52 12.63
CA LEU A 363 -5.53 -3.57 11.69
C LEU A 363 -6.53 -3.06 10.64
N LYS A 364 -7.51 -2.23 11.03
CA LYS A 364 -8.44 -1.56 10.10
C LYS A 364 -7.66 -0.69 9.11
N SER A 365 -6.80 0.21 9.57
CA SER A 365 -5.99 1.06 8.68
C SER A 365 -5.05 0.26 7.74
N ALA A 366 -4.58 -0.91 8.16
CA ALA A 366 -3.83 -1.81 7.28
C ALA A 366 -4.72 -2.49 6.23
N ILE A 367 -5.95 -2.88 6.60
CA ILE A 367 -6.96 -3.40 5.65
C ILE A 367 -7.38 -2.30 4.67
N ASP A 368 -7.62 -1.07 5.13
CA ASP A 368 -7.95 0.09 4.29
C ASP A 368 -6.83 0.39 3.28
N GLY A 369 -5.56 0.20 3.69
CA GLY A 369 -4.39 0.27 2.81
C GLY A 369 -4.39 -0.84 1.75
N TYR A 370 -4.59 -2.11 2.14
CA TYR A 370 -4.69 -3.20 1.17
C TYR A 370 -5.89 -3.06 0.23
N VAL A 371 -7.01 -2.48 0.66
CA VAL A 371 -8.15 -2.16 -0.21
C VAL A 371 -7.75 -1.08 -1.22
N GLN A 372 -7.01 -0.04 -0.81
CA GLN A 372 -6.47 0.96 -1.73
C GLN A 372 -5.53 0.31 -2.76
N ASP A 373 -4.54 -0.46 -2.32
CA ASP A 373 -3.61 -1.22 -3.17
C ASP A 373 -4.37 -2.10 -4.21
N ILE A 374 -5.40 -2.83 -3.76
CA ILE A 374 -6.23 -3.67 -4.64
C ILE A 374 -6.94 -2.80 -5.69
N THR A 375 -7.58 -1.68 -5.30
CA THR A 375 -8.23 -0.82 -6.31
C THR A 375 -7.24 -0.15 -7.26
N GLU A 376 -5.98 0.06 -6.86
CA GLU A 376 -4.93 0.55 -7.78
C GLU A 376 -4.46 -0.53 -8.75
N LEU A 377 -4.30 -1.77 -8.29
CA LEU A 377 -4.05 -2.92 -9.15
C LEU A 377 -5.21 -3.19 -10.12
N GLU A 378 -6.46 -3.06 -9.69
CA GLU A 378 -7.65 -3.17 -10.56
C GLU A 378 -7.66 -2.08 -11.64
N LYS A 379 -7.35 -0.81 -11.28
CA LYS A 379 -7.20 0.28 -12.26
C LYS A 379 -6.08 0.00 -13.25
N LEU A 380 -4.94 -0.52 -12.79
CA LEU A 380 -3.81 -0.88 -13.64
C LEU A 380 -4.18 -2.01 -14.61
N VAL A 381 -4.83 -3.07 -14.14
CA VAL A 381 -5.34 -4.17 -14.98
C VAL A 381 -6.34 -3.64 -16.01
N ALA A 382 -7.30 -2.80 -15.62
CA ALA A 382 -8.27 -2.21 -16.54
C ALA A 382 -7.59 -1.32 -17.62
N CYS A 383 -6.49 -0.64 -17.28
CA CYS A 383 -5.67 0.09 -18.24
C CYS A 383 -4.92 -0.85 -19.19
N MET A 384 -4.26 -1.89 -18.67
CA MET A 384 -3.55 -2.88 -19.48
C MET A 384 -4.50 -3.66 -20.41
N GLU A 385 -5.70 -4.01 -19.96
CA GLU A 385 -6.73 -4.61 -20.81
C GLU A 385 -7.21 -3.64 -21.90
N LYS A 386 -7.31 -2.35 -21.60
CA LYS A 386 -7.67 -1.33 -22.60
C LYS A 386 -6.57 -1.20 -23.65
N GLU A 387 -5.32 -1.06 -23.24
CA GLU A 387 -4.16 -1.01 -24.13
C GLU A 387 -4.06 -2.30 -24.97
N HIS A 388 -4.25 -3.48 -24.37
CA HIS A 388 -4.28 -4.74 -25.09
C HIS A 388 -5.43 -4.78 -26.13
N ARG A 389 -6.64 -4.34 -25.76
CA ARG A 389 -7.77 -4.25 -26.71
C ARG A 389 -7.45 -3.30 -27.87
N GLU A 390 -6.89 -2.12 -27.59
CA GLU A 390 -6.48 -1.14 -28.61
C GLU A 390 -5.34 -1.68 -29.50
N SER A 391 -4.37 -2.40 -28.93
CA SER A 391 -3.31 -3.12 -29.65
C SER A 391 -3.89 -4.22 -30.56
N THR A 392 -4.80 -5.06 -30.07
CA THR A 392 -5.46 -6.06 -30.92
C THR A 392 -6.33 -5.45 -32.03
N ASN A 393 -6.97 -4.31 -31.77
CA ASN A 393 -7.75 -3.59 -32.78
C ASN A 393 -6.84 -3.00 -33.86
N THR A 394 -5.71 -2.36 -33.49
CA THR A 394 -4.75 -1.85 -34.47
C THR A 394 -4.05 -2.98 -35.25
N HIS A 395 -3.73 -4.10 -34.59
CA HIS A 395 -3.16 -5.27 -35.26
C HIS A 395 -4.14 -5.91 -36.25
N THR A 396 -5.40 -6.14 -35.87
CA THR A 396 -6.41 -6.70 -36.78
C THR A 396 -6.80 -5.72 -37.91
N SER A 397 -6.77 -4.42 -37.67
CA SER A 397 -6.90 -3.40 -38.74
C SER A 397 -5.70 -3.43 -39.69
N ARG A 398 -4.47 -3.55 -39.19
CA ARG A 398 -3.26 -3.71 -40.01
C ARG A 398 -3.32 -5.00 -40.81
N GLN A 399 -3.69 -6.12 -40.18
CA GLN A 399 -3.87 -7.42 -40.84
C GLN A 399 -4.86 -7.32 -42.01
N LYS A 400 -6.05 -6.75 -41.80
CA LYS A 400 -7.04 -6.51 -42.86
C LYS A 400 -6.49 -5.62 -43.98
N SER A 401 -5.69 -4.60 -43.64
CA SER A 401 -5.05 -3.75 -44.67
C SER A 401 -4.02 -4.52 -45.51
N SER A 402 -3.26 -5.45 -44.91
CA SER A 402 -2.35 -6.34 -45.64
C SER A 402 -3.09 -7.43 -46.42
N GLU A 403 -4.18 -8.00 -45.90
CA GLU A 403 -5.02 -8.97 -46.61
C GLU A 403 -5.64 -8.33 -47.86
N ASN A 404 -6.17 -7.10 -47.74
CA ASN A 404 -6.66 -6.34 -48.88
C ASN A 404 -5.56 -6.02 -49.91
N LEU A 405 -4.33 -5.73 -49.45
CA LEU A 405 -3.19 -5.44 -50.33
C LEU A 405 -2.66 -6.70 -51.02
N ILE A 406 -2.70 -7.86 -50.35
CA ILE A 406 -2.41 -9.17 -50.93
C ILE A 406 -3.47 -9.50 -51.99
N ALA A 407 -4.76 -9.43 -51.65
CA ALA A 407 -5.84 -9.66 -52.61
C ALA A 407 -5.76 -8.74 -53.85
N ALA A 408 -5.38 -7.47 -53.66
CA ALA A 408 -5.13 -6.55 -54.77
C ALA A 408 -3.93 -6.98 -55.63
N LYS A 409 -2.81 -7.41 -55.01
CA LYS A 409 -1.68 -8.01 -55.74
C LYS A 409 -2.08 -9.28 -56.48
N ASP A 410 -2.86 -10.16 -55.88
CA ASP A 410 -3.32 -11.41 -56.48
C ASP A 410 -4.22 -11.13 -57.71
N THR A 411 -5.08 -10.10 -57.67
CA THR A 411 -5.82 -9.68 -58.87
C THR A 411 -4.92 -9.14 -59.98
N ILE A 412 -3.85 -8.40 -59.64
CA ILE A 412 -2.86 -7.91 -60.61
C ILE A 412 -2.02 -9.07 -61.18
N ILE A 413 -1.68 -10.07 -60.36
CA ILE A 413 -0.99 -11.29 -60.79
C ILE A 413 -1.88 -12.07 -61.75
N ALA A 414 -3.15 -12.32 -61.41
CA ALA A 414 -4.10 -12.99 -62.31
C ALA A 414 -4.29 -12.23 -63.64
N GLU A 415 -4.32 -10.90 -63.62
CA GLU A 415 -4.32 -10.07 -64.83
C GLU A 415 -3.03 -10.23 -65.67
N LEU A 416 -1.88 -10.37 -65.03
CA LEU A 416 -0.59 -10.55 -65.71
C LEU A 416 -0.44 -11.98 -66.24
N GLU A 417 -0.87 -12.99 -65.50
CA GLU A 417 -0.94 -14.39 -65.93
C GLU A 417 -1.85 -14.56 -67.14
N ALA A 418 -3.04 -13.94 -67.14
CA ALA A 418 -3.94 -13.94 -68.30
C ALA A 418 -3.32 -13.25 -69.53
N LYS A 419 -2.58 -12.15 -69.36
CA LYS A 419 -1.85 -11.48 -70.45
C LYS A 419 -0.66 -12.32 -70.95
N ILE A 420 0.01 -13.05 -70.05
CA ILE A 420 1.06 -14.02 -70.42
C ILE A 420 0.44 -15.19 -71.21
N GLU A 421 -0.68 -15.76 -70.76
CA GLU A 421 -1.39 -16.81 -71.51
C GLU A 421 -1.84 -16.32 -72.89
N GLU A 422 -2.40 -15.11 -73.00
CA GLU A 422 -2.77 -14.50 -74.28
C GLU A 422 -1.55 -14.35 -75.21
N THR A 423 -0.42 -13.83 -74.72
CA THR A 423 0.80 -13.70 -75.53
C THR A 423 1.46 -15.05 -75.86
N VAL A 424 1.31 -16.07 -75.02
CA VAL A 424 1.71 -17.46 -75.32
C VAL A 424 0.84 -18.05 -76.43
N VAL A 425 -0.47 -17.80 -76.43
CA VAL A 425 -1.36 -18.19 -77.54
C VAL A 425 -0.97 -17.45 -78.83
N GLN A 426 -0.81 -16.12 -78.80
CA GLN A 426 -0.40 -15.33 -79.95
C GLN A 426 0.96 -15.79 -80.52
N THR A 427 1.94 -16.10 -79.68
CA THR A 427 3.25 -16.61 -80.14
C THR A 427 3.18 -18.05 -80.65
N ALA A 428 2.32 -18.91 -80.10
CA ALA A 428 2.05 -20.24 -80.66
C ALA A 428 1.36 -20.17 -82.03
N GLU A 429 0.45 -19.22 -82.24
CA GLU A 429 -0.16 -18.94 -83.55
C GLU A 429 0.89 -18.41 -84.56
N LEU A 430 1.72 -17.44 -84.17
CA LEU A 430 2.81 -16.94 -85.02
C LEU A 430 3.84 -18.05 -85.37
N LEU A 431 4.17 -18.95 -84.45
CA LEU A 431 5.03 -20.11 -84.74
C LEU A 431 4.37 -21.12 -85.69
N LYS A 432 3.04 -21.29 -85.60
CA LYS A 432 2.25 -22.11 -86.52
C LYS A 432 2.17 -21.48 -87.91
N GLU A 433 2.07 -20.15 -88.02
CA GLU A 433 2.19 -19.44 -89.29
C GLU A 433 3.61 -19.51 -89.87
N MET A 434 4.64 -19.23 -89.07
CA MET A 434 6.04 -19.35 -89.50
C MET A 434 6.33 -20.75 -90.03
N SER A 435 6.01 -21.81 -89.30
CA SER A 435 6.21 -23.19 -89.75
C SER A 435 5.35 -23.55 -90.97
N ALA A 436 4.14 -23.01 -91.13
CA ALA A 436 3.36 -23.17 -92.35
C ALA A 436 4.02 -22.48 -93.57
N THR A 437 4.60 -21.28 -93.38
CA THR A 437 5.36 -20.59 -94.44
C THR A 437 6.70 -21.27 -94.75
N GLU A 438 7.38 -21.85 -93.76
CA GLU A 438 8.59 -22.65 -93.99
C GLU A 438 8.24 -23.95 -94.75
N VAL A 439 7.14 -24.62 -94.43
CA VAL A 439 6.64 -25.78 -95.17
C VAL A 439 6.22 -25.40 -96.60
N SER A 440 5.67 -24.20 -96.84
CA SER A 440 5.35 -23.75 -98.20
C SER A 440 6.62 -23.40 -98.99
N LEU A 441 7.59 -22.70 -98.38
CA LEU A 441 8.88 -22.33 -98.97
C LEU A 441 9.76 -23.55 -99.27
N THR A 442 9.81 -24.54 -98.38
CA THR A 442 10.54 -25.80 -98.60
C THR A 442 9.87 -26.67 -99.66
N ARG A 443 8.53 -26.68 -99.76
CA ARG A 443 7.82 -27.30 -100.90
C ARG A 443 8.15 -26.59 -102.21
N GLN A 444 8.17 -25.25 -102.23
CA GLN A 444 8.51 -24.45 -103.40
C GLN A 444 9.97 -24.68 -103.83
N SER A 445 10.92 -24.64 -102.90
CA SER A 445 12.35 -24.86 -103.20
C SER A 445 12.63 -26.30 -103.62
N ALA A 446 11.92 -27.29 -103.06
CA ALA A 446 11.96 -28.68 -103.51
C ALA A 446 11.38 -28.85 -104.93
N ALA A 447 10.29 -28.17 -105.27
CA ALA A 447 9.72 -28.16 -106.62
C ALA A 447 10.67 -27.52 -107.65
N MET A 448 11.21 -26.33 -107.34
CA MET A 448 12.25 -25.67 -108.15
C MET A 448 13.50 -26.54 -108.30
N SER A 449 13.92 -27.24 -107.25
CA SER A 449 15.06 -28.16 -107.28
C SER A 449 14.77 -29.46 -108.03
N ARG A 450 13.51 -29.88 -108.17
CA ARG A 450 13.12 -30.98 -109.07
C ARG A 450 13.17 -30.52 -110.53
N GLN A 451 12.63 -29.34 -110.83
CA GLN A 451 12.71 -28.72 -112.17
C GLN A 451 14.16 -28.47 -112.61
N HIS A 452 15.04 -28.00 -111.71
CA HIS A 452 16.46 -27.85 -112.02
C HIS A 452 17.14 -29.20 -112.30
N ARG A 453 16.84 -30.26 -111.55
CA ARG A 453 17.40 -31.60 -111.78
C ARG A 453 16.93 -32.21 -113.10
N THR A 454 15.66 -32.06 -113.48
CA THR A 454 15.17 -32.54 -114.79
C THR A 454 15.75 -31.71 -115.93
N ALA A 455 15.86 -30.39 -115.79
CA ALA A 455 16.52 -29.54 -116.77
C ALA A 455 18.01 -29.87 -116.94
N LEU A 456 18.73 -30.20 -115.87
CA LEU A 456 20.12 -30.68 -115.95
C LEU A 456 20.21 -32.04 -116.64
N ALA A 457 19.38 -33.02 -116.26
CA ALA A 457 19.37 -34.35 -116.90
C ALA A 457 19.10 -34.28 -118.41
N LEU A 458 18.20 -33.39 -118.86
CA LEU A 458 17.96 -33.12 -120.29
C LEU A 458 19.17 -32.50 -121.00
N ARG A 459 19.95 -31.66 -120.30
CA ARG A 459 21.19 -31.09 -120.85
C ARG A 459 22.32 -32.12 -120.90
N ASP A 460 22.47 -32.95 -119.87
CA ASP A 460 23.49 -33.99 -119.82
C ASP A 460 23.25 -35.08 -120.88
N ALA A 461 21.98 -35.46 -121.11
CA ALA A 461 21.59 -36.35 -122.21
C ALA A 461 21.95 -35.76 -123.58
N ARG A 462 21.70 -34.46 -123.81
CA ARG A 462 22.07 -33.78 -125.05
C ARG A 462 23.60 -33.61 -125.20
N VAL A 463 24.32 -33.50 -124.08
CA VAL A 463 25.80 -33.46 -124.10
C VAL A 463 26.41 -34.84 -124.38
N SER A 464 25.79 -35.94 -123.93
CA SER A 464 26.26 -37.29 -124.29
C SER A 464 25.96 -37.65 -125.75
N GLU A 465 24.80 -37.23 -126.27
CA GLU A 465 24.46 -37.28 -127.70
C GLU A 465 25.51 -36.55 -128.56
N LEU A 466 25.78 -35.28 -128.26
CA LEU A 466 26.78 -34.48 -128.97
C LEU A 466 28.21 -35.05 -128.86
N ARG A 467 28.56 -35.73 -127.77
CA ARG A 467 29.84 -36.46 -127.67
C ARG A 467 29.88 -37.65 -128.61
N ALA A 468 28.81 -38.45 -128.67
CA ALA A 468 28.73 -39.58 -129.60
C ALA A 468 28.81 -39.13 -131.07
N ASP A 469 28.30 -37.94 -131.42
CA ASP A 469 28.49 -37.35 -132.74
C ASP A 469 29.94 -36.88 -132.99
N ILE A 470 30.59 -36.26 -132.01
CA ILE A 470 32.01 -35.89 -132.11
C ILE A 470 32.88 -37.14 -132.31
N ASP A 471 32.63 -38.23 -131.59
CA ASP A 471 33.36 -39.49 -131.75
C ASP A 471 33.05 -40.17 -133.10
N ARG A 472 31.79 -40.12 -133.59
CA ARG A 472 31.45 -40.53 -134.97
C ARG A 472 32.26 -39.77 -136.03
N VAL A 473 32.29 -38.43 -135.94
CA VAL A 473 33.05 -37.57 -136.87
C VAL A 473 34.55 -37.86 -136.78
N LYS A 474 35.09 -37.98 -135.57
CA LYS A 474 36.50 -38.33 -135.35
C LYS A 474 36.88 -39.66 -135.98
N ASN A 475 36.06 -40.70 -135.80
CA ASN A 475 36.30 -42.00 -136.42
C ASN A 475 36.28 -41.92 -137.95
N SER A 476 35.34 -41.16 -138.53
CA SER A 476 35.30 -40.93 -139.99
C SER A 476 36.53 -40.16 -140.52
N LEU A 477 37.07 -39.23 -139.72
CA LEU A 477 38.30 -38.52 -140.04
C LEU A 477 39.53 -39.44 -139.99
N GLN A 478 39.60 -40.37 -139.03
CA GLN A 478 40.68 -41.35 -138.95
C GLN A 478 40.66 -42.30 -140.15
N VAL A 479 39.49 -42.83 -140.54
CA VAL A 479 39.35 -43.64 -141.76
C VAL A 479 39.75 -42.86 -143.02
N ALA A 480 39.42 -41.57 -143.11
CA ALA A 480 39.87 -40.72 -144.21
C ALA A 480 41.39 -40.47 -144.21
N GLN A 481 42.04 -40.41 -143.04
CA GLN A 481 43.50 -40.32 -142.94
C GLN A 481 44.18 -41.64 -143.32
N GLU A 482 43.61 -42.78 -142.94
CA GLU A 482 44.08 -44.12 -143.30
C GLU A 482 44.03 -44.36 -144.82
N THR A 483 42.95 -43.96 -145.50
CA THR A 483 42.87 -44.06 -146.98
C THR A 483 43.84 -43.11 -147.68
N ILE A 484 44.07 -41.90 -147.17
CA ILE A 484 45.12 -40.99 -147.68
C ILE A 484 46.52 -41.61 -147.51
N HIS A 485 46.78 -42.33 -146.41
CA HIS A 485 48.04 -43.05 -146.23
C HIS A 485 48.17 -44.24 -147.19
N ALA A 486 47.12 -45.02 -147.43
CA ALA A 486 47.12 -46.11 -148.40
C ALA A 486 47.42 -45.61 -149.83
N LEU A 487 46.71 -44.56 -150.29
CA LEU A 487 46.89 -43.96 -151.62
C LEU A 487 48.29 -43.36 -151.84
N ARG A 488 48.98 -42.92 -150.77
CA ARG A 488 50.38 -42.48 -150.85
C ARG A 488 51.35 -43.65 -151.04
N ILE A 489 51.12 -44.77 -150.36
CA ILE A 489 51.93 -45.99 -150.51
C ILE A 489 51.76 -46.53 -151.95
N GLU A 490 50.52 -46.61 -152.43
CA GLU A 490 50.19 -47.05 -153.79
C GLU A 490 50.84 -46.16 -154.86
N ASN A 491 50.74 -44.83 -154.75
CA ASN A 491 51.44 -43.90 -155.65
C ASN A 491 52.98 -44.10 -155.65
N SER A 492 53.57 -44.40 -154.49
CA SER A 492 55.02 -44.64 -154.42
C SER A 492 55.43 -45.93 -155.16
N GLY A 493 54.63 -47.01 -155.05
CA GLY A 493 54.86 -48.24 -155.79
C GLY A 493 54.68 -48.06 -157.31
N MET A 494 53.62 -47.37 -157.73
CA MET A 494 53.38 -47.04 -159.15
C MET A 494 54.49 -46.18 -159.75
N LYS A 495 55.09 -45.27 -158.97
CA LYS A 495 56.25 -44.47 -159.40
C LYS A 495 57.48 -45.35 -159.65
N SER A 496 57.80 -46.26 -158.72
CA SER A 496 58.95 -47.17 -158.87
C SER A 496 58.81 -48.08 -160.10
N GLN A 497 57.62 -48.63 -160.36
CA GLN A 497 57.36 -49.43 -161.57
C GLN A 497 57.60 -48.63 -162.86
N MET A 498 57.20 -47.35 -162.88
CA MET A 498 57.41 -46.47 -164.04
C MET A 498 58.88 -46.10 -164.27
N GLU A 499 59.69 -46.08 -163.21
CA GLU A 499 61.14 -45.84 -163.30
C GLU A 499 61.88 -47.10 -163.80
N GLU A 500 61.47 -48.29 -163.35
CA GLU A 500 62.02 -49.58 -163.81
C GLU A 500 61.79 -49.82 -165.32
N GLU A 501 60.59 -49.53 -165.83
CA GLU A 501 60.29 -49.58 -167.27
C GLU A 501 61.18 -48.62 -168.09
N ARG A 502 61.43 -47.41 -167.57
CA ARG A 502 62.32 -46.42 -168.21
C ARG A 502 63.79 -46.85 -168.22
N GLU A 503 64.21 -47.76 -167.35
CA GLU A 503 65.56 -48.33 -167.39
C GLU A 503 65.67 -49.49 -168.38
N LYS A 504 64.64 -50.34 -168.48
CA LYS A 504 64.57 -51.38 -169.52
C LYS A 504 64.59 -50.78 -170.94
N VAL A 505 63.83 -49.71 -171.17
CA VAL A 505 63.83 -48.99 -172.47
C VAL A 505 65.20 -48.36 -172.78
N ARG A 506 65.91 -47.81 -171.78
CA ARG A 506 67.28 -47.28 -171.98
C ARG A 506 68.28 -48.37 -172.38
N HIS A 507 68.30 -49.50 -171.68
CA HIS A 507 69.17 -50.63 -172.03
C HIS A 507 68.92 -51.16 -173.45
N ALA A 508 67.65 -51.18 -173.90
CA ALA A 508 67.31 -51.54 -175.27
C ALA A 508 67.81 -50.52 -176.31
N MET A 509 67.71 -49.21 -176.02
CA MET A 509 68.25 -48.16 -176.89
C MET A 509 69.77 -48.23 -177.02
N ASP A 510 70.50 -48.39 -175.91
CA ASP A 510 71.96 -48.41 -175.94
C ASP A 510 72.51 -49.67 -176.62
N SER A 511 71.84 -50.83 -176.53
CA SER A 511 72.22 -52.03 -177.28
C SER A 511 72.09 -51.85 -178.81
N MET A 512 71.02 -51.19 -179.29
CA MET A 512 70.88 -50.86 -180.73
C MET A 512 71.98 -49.89 -181.21
N LYS A 513 72.44 -49.00 -180.32
CA LYS A 513 73.51 -48.03 -180.59
C LYS A 513 74.87 -48.71 -180.81
N GLU A 514 75.16 -49.78 -180.09
CA GLU A 514 76.41 -50.55 -180.23
C GLU A 514 76.50 -51.39 -181.53
N GLU A 515 75.38 -51.95 -182.00
CA GLU A 515 75.33 -52.62 -183.32
C GLU A 515 75.53 -51.63 -184.46
N LEU A 516 74.84 -50.48 -184.44
CA LEU A 516 75.03 -49.41 -185.43
C LEU A 516 76.48 -48.89 -185.45
N GLN A 517 77.13 -48.76 -184.29
CA GLN A 517 78.55 -48.38 -184.20
C GLN A 517 79.53 -49.43 -184.73
N ARG A 518 79.13 -50.68 -184.95
CA ARG A 518 79.96 -51.69 -185.64
C ARG A 518 79.84 -51.58 -187.15
N VAL A 519 78.63 -51.38 -187.68
CA VAL A 519 78.40 -51.20 -189.13
C VAL A 519 79.06 -49.91 -189.63
N LEU A 520 78.96 -48.81 -188.88
CA LEU A 520 79.56 -47.50 -189.19
C LEU A 520 81.10 -47.46 -189.21
N ARG A 521 81.80 -48.56 -188.88
CA ARG A 521 83.29 -48.64 -188.98
C ARG A 521 83.78 -49.27 -190.28
N LEU A 522 82.89 -49.88 -191.07
CA LEU A 522 83.24 -50.52 -192.35
C LEU A 522 82.76 -49.73 -193.57
N SER A 523 81.82 -48.80 -193.41
CA SER A 523 81.45 -47.82 -194.43
C SER A 523 81.84 -46.40 -194.01
N GLN A 524 82.28 -45.62 -195.00
CA GLN A 524 82.42 -44.16 -194.95
C GLN A 524 83.55 -43.58 -194.06
N SER A 525 84.78 -43.84 -194.48
CA SER A 525 85.98 -43.05 -194.14
C SER A 525 85.99 -41.64 -194.77
N PHE A 526 84.84 -40.97 -194.90
CA PHE A 526 84.68 -39.75 -195.70
C PHE A 526 83.66 -38.75 -195.10
N LEU A 527 84.22 -37.60 -194.67
CA LEU A 527 83.59 -36.33 -194.26
C LEU A 527 82.96 -36.26 -192.85
N GLY A 528 83.11 -35.09 -192.21
CA GLY A 528 82.56 -34.73 -190.88
C GLY A 528 81.22 -33.98 -190.97
N ASP A 529 80.80 -33.20 -189.97
CA ASP A 529 81.49 -32.74 -188.74
C ASP A 529 80.48 -32.38 -187.61
N THR A 530 80.96 -32.00 -186.41
CA THR A 530 80.30 -31.33 -185.24
C THR A 530 78.76 -31.26 -185.13
N ASN A 531 78.13 -31.69 -184.03
CA ASN A 531 77.92 -30.96 -182.74
C ASN A 531 77.33 -29.53 -182.88
N SER A 532 76.42 -29.01 -182.05
CA SER A 532 75.63 -29.53 -180.90
C SER A 532 74.54 -28.51 -180.48
N ASP A 533 73.43 -28.99 -179.89
CA ASP A 533 72.83 -28.64 -178.57
C ASP A 533 73.24 -27.34 -177.80
N PRO A 534 72.49 -26.88 -176.76
CA PRO A 534 71.05 -27.07 -176.41
C PRO A 534 70.38 -25.83 -175.70
N ASN A 535 69.17 -25.99 -175.11
CA ASN A 535 68.71 -25.58 -173.74
C ASN A 535 68.85 -24.12 -173.18
N SER A 536 68.20 -23.66 -172.09
CA SER A 536 67.08 -24.13 -171.21
C SER A 536 66.67 -23.01 -170.19
N GLU A 537 65.57 -23.24 -169.45
CA GLU A 537 65.45 -23.03 -167.96
C GLU A 537 64.92 -21.74 -167.27
N TYR A 538 64.40 -21.98 -166.04
CA TYR A 538 63.99 -21.11 -164.91
C TYR A 538 62.83 -20.08 -165.06
N GLY A 539 62.05 -19.76 -164.00
CA GLY A 539 61.96 -20.33 -162.64
C GLY A 539 61.28 -19.42 -161.56
N GLY A 540 60.90 -19.98 -160.40
CA GLY A 540 60.47 -19.26 -159.16
C GLY A 540 58.99 -18.81 -159.05
N ASN A 541 58.44 -18.34 -157.90
CA ASN A 541 58.93 -18.31 -156.50
C ASN A 541 57.80 -18.01 -155.45
N GLU A 542 58.16 -17.99 -154.15
CA GLU A 542 57.40 -17.80 -152.87
C GLU A 542 57.27 -16.29 -152.42
N PRO A 543 57.01 -15.84 -151.14
CA PRO A 543 56.06 -16.19 -150.03
C PRO A 543 55.43 -14.99 -149.18
N ASP A 544 54.67 -15.31 -148.09
CA ASP A 544 54.79 -14.78 -146.67
C ASP A 544 53.82 -13.74 -145.97
N ARG A 545 53.62 -13.98 -144.64
CA ARG A 545 53.49 -13.11 -143.42
C ARG A 545 52.28 -12.19 -143.01
N SER A 546 51.73 -12.40 -141.78
CA SER A 546 51.84 -11.50 -140.56
C SER A 546 50.61 -11.40 -139.58
N GLY A 547 50.82 -11.32 -138.23
CA GLY A 547 49.83 -11.04 -137.14
C GLY A 547 49.53 -12.19 -136.14
N GLY A 548 48.87 -12.08 -134.95
CA GLY A 548 48.48 -10.96 -134.03
C GLY A 548 47.12 -11.20 -133.25
N CYS A 549 46.81 -10.77 -132.00
CA CYS A 549 47.59 -10.42 -130.79
C CYS A 549 46.73 -10.15 -129.48
N LEU A 550 46.92 -10.90 -128.35
CA LEU A 550 46.62 -10.55 -126.90
C LEU A 550 45.13 -10.40 -126.41
N LYS A 551 44.69 -10.41 -125.10
CA LYS A 551 45.30 -10.52 -123.72
C LYS A 551 44.26 -10.88 -122.58
N ASN A 552 44.63 -11.76 -121.62
CA ASN A 552 44.49 -11.72 -120.11
C ASN A 552 43.14 -11.39 -119.36
N LEU A 553 42.85 -11.72 -118.07
CA LEU A 553 43.55 -12.43 -116.95
C LEU A 553 42.58 -12.98 -115.83
N ARG A 554 43.13 -13.49 -114.69
CA ARG A 554 42.47 -14.24 -113.57
C ARG A 554 42.33 -13.47 -112.23
N ARG A 555 41.41 -13.93 -111.34
CA ARG A 555 41.58 -14.23 -109.87
C ARG A 555 40.33 -15.00 -109.38
N ARG A 556 40.30 -16.02 -108.48
CA ARG A 556 41.11 -16.52 -107.34
C ARG A 556 40.92 -15.72 -106.03
N GLY A 557 40.49 -16.30 -104.90
CA GLY A 557 40.05 -17.69 -104.61
C GLY A 557 39.71 -17.92 -103.12
N SER A 558 39.62 -19.20 -102.68
CA SER A 558 40.10 -19.79 -101.39
C SER A 558 39.82 -19.09 -100.03
N ARG A 559 39.59 -19.75 -98.88
CA ARG A 559 39.35 -21.13 -98.38
C ARG A 559 39.41 -21.00 -96.83
N GLY A 560 38.63 -21.80 -96.09
CA GLY A 560 38.89 -22.14 -94.67
C GLY A 560 37.73 -21.83 -93.71
N LEU A 561 37.64 -22.38 -92.48
CA LEU A 561 37.89 -23.73 -91.91
C LEU A 561 37.83 -23.62 -90.36
N ARG A 562 37.00 -24.43 -89.69
CA ARG A 562 37.00 -24.75 -88.21
C ARG A 562 36.69 -23.58 -87.24
N ARG A 563 36.09 -23.71 -86.05
CA ARG A 563 35.91 -24.80 -85.06
C ARG A 563 34.79 -24.41 -84.04
N ARG A 564 34.45 -25.32 -83.12
CA ARG A 564 33.44 -25.19 -82.04
C ARG A 564 33.90 -24.30 -80.87
N TYR A 565 32.97 -23.71 -80.09
CA TYR A 565 32.47 -24.08 -78.74
C TYR A 565 31.20 -23.20 -78.52
N ASP A 566 30.10 -23.54 -77.82
CA ASP A 566 29.78 -24.43 -76.70
C ASP A 566 30.18 -23.88 -75.31
N SER A 567 29.26 -23.14 -74.69
CA SER A 567 29.28 -22.71 -73.27
C SER A 567 27.86 -22.29 -72.83
N GLY A 568 27.42 -22.83 -71.69
CA GLY A 568 26.19 -22.47 -70.98
C GLY A 568 26.42 -21.39 -69.90
N PRO A 569 25.48 -21.24 -68.95
CA PRO A 569 25.24 -19.97 -68.23
C PRO A 569 25.89 -19.87 -66.85
N GLU A 570 26.03 -18.63 -66.35
CA GLU A 570 26.41 -18.32 -64.96
C GLU A 570 25.92 -16.90 -64.56
N LEU A 571 25.89 -16.62 -63.25
CA LEU A 571 25.40 -15.38 -62.58
C LEU A 571 23.87 -15.19 -62.71
N LEU A 572 23.02 -15.42 -61.68
CA LEU A 572 23.12 -15.10 -60.24
C LEU A 572 23.45 -13.63 -59.96
N ASN A 573 22.38 -12.85 -59.73
CA ASN A 573 22.39 -11.69 -58.85
C ASN A 573 21.37 -11.97 -57.74
N GLU A 574 21.87 -12.23 -56.53
CA GLU A 574 21.10 -12.18 -55.28
C GLU A 574 21.37 -10.78 -54.69
N ASP A 575 20.33 -10.01 -54.38
CA ASP A 575 20.42 -8.73 -53.66
C ASP A 575 19.46 -8.79 -52.47
N ASP A 576 20.01 -8.83 -51.25
CA ASP A 576 19.24 -8.84 -50.00
C ASP A 576 18.68 -7.43 -49.70
N VAL A 577 17.39 -7.35 -49.33
CA VAL A 577 16.82 -6.16 -48.67
C VAL A 577 15.86 -6.59 -47.55
N ASP A 578 16.41 -6.75 -46.34
CA ASP A 578 15.65 -6.81 -45.09
C ASP A 578 15.26 -5.38 -44.64
N ILE A 579 13.97 -4.98 -44.81
CA ILE A 579 13.28 -3.92 -44.04
C ILE A 579 11.80 -4.30 -43.85
#